data_AF-A0A6V7V0T9-F1
#
_entry.id   AF-A0A6V7V0T9-F1
#
_cell.length_a   1.000
_cell.length_b   1.000
_cell.length_c   1.000
_cell.angle_alpha   90.00
_cell.angle_beta   90.00
_cell.angle_gamma   90.00
#
_symmetry.space_group_name_H-M   'P 1'
#
loop_
_entity.id
_entity.type
_entity.pdbx_description
1 polymer ?
#
loop_
_entity_poly.entity_id
_entity_poly.type
_entity_poly.pdbx_seq_one_letter_code
_entity_poly.pdbx_strand_id
1 'polypeptide(L)'
;MTHRYKNGLNNKIEQEQQNSIKQHPPNPSNPLNPSIPPHKSTSPLFNYPPLPKWEMRICWLISFGTVAYAWFCVWLASSKWEFKIGRSQASISNLPFFGMKIKDESNWEWFRWSPFATSQYLPLLVGHSILFNFLPVFFPERIWNKIYLVLSMAGSAWVFTPRLLLASLMQGFLILGFTLYFRQTFVVWLSALPILYVVMNHTDWIHNDVFLVLLFISYTLLSYISFCLELVKTFGGKTRRKTSWKT
;
A
#
# COMPACT_ATOMS: atom_id res chain seq x y z
N MET A 1 -6.86 37.31 19.11
CA MET A 1 -5.64 37.66 19.88
C MET A 1 -4.59 36.52 19.84
N THR A 2 -4.25 36.00 18.66
CA THR A 2 -3.35 34.82 18.52
C THR A 2 -2.18 35.06 17.57
N HIS A 3 -2.08 36.27 16.99
CA HIS A 3 -1.04 36.61 16.01
C HIS A 3 0.19 37.32 16.60
N ARG A 4 0.17 37.72 17.89
CA ARG A 4 1.29 38.44 18.53
C ARG A 4 2.30 37.54 19.26
N TYR A 5 1.94 36.29 19.56
CA TYR A 5 2.81 35.38 20.34
C TYR A 5 3.84 34.63 19.48
N LYS A 6 3.56 34.41 18.18
CA LYS A 6 4.49 33.68 17.29
C LYS A 6 5.75 34.48 16.93
N ASN A 7 5.68 35.81 16.88
CA ASN A 7 6.81 36.63 16.47
C ASN A 7 7.87 36.79 17.59
N GLY A 8 7.49 36.65 18.86
CA GLY A 8 8.43 36.74 19.99
C GLY A 8 9.32 35.50 20.15
N LEU A 9 8.82 34.32 19.77
CA LEU A 9 9.56 33.06 19.92
C LEU A 9 10.68 32.91 18.86
N ASN A 10 10.41 33.33 17.62
CA ASN A 10 11.40 33.23 16.55
C ASN A 10 12.62 34.14 16.78
N ASN A 11 12.41 35.36 17.28
CA ASN A 11 13.51 36.30 17.53
C ASN A 11 14.43 35.84 18.66
N LYS A 12 13.92 35.06 19.62
CA LYS A 12 14.73 34.54 20.73
C LYS A 12 15.63 33.37 20.30
N ILE A 13 15.16 32.54 19.37
CA ILE A 13 15.93 31.41 18.81
C ILE A 13 17.08 31.92 17.91
N GLU A 14 16.86 32.98 17.13
CA GLU A 14 17.91 33.59 16.30
C GLU A 14 19.03 34.23 17.13
N GLN A 15 18.70 34.84 18.28
CA GLN A 15 19.72 35.42 19.17
C GLN A 15 20.55 34.38 19.92
N GLU A 16 19.96 33.25 20.33
CA GLU A 16 20.72 32.14 20.96
C GLU A 16 21.65 31.45 19.95
N GLN A 17 21.24 31.31 18.68
CA GLN A 17 22.11 30.77 17.63
C GLN A 17 23.28 31.71 17.29
N GLN A 18 23.08 33.02 17.23
CA GLN A 18 24.17 33.96 16.97
C GLN A 18 25.18 34.07 18.13
N ASN A 19 24.74 33.89 19.37
CA ASN A 19 25.64 33.93 20.52
C ASN A 19 26.45 32.63 20.68
N SER A 20 25.92 31.48 20.27
CA SER A 20 26.66 30.21 20.28
C SER A 20 27.80 30.14 19.24
N ILE A 21 27.74 30.96 18.18
CA ILE A 21 28.76 30.97 17.11
C ILE A 21 29.99 31.82 17.48
N LYS A 22 29.90 32.71 18.49
CA LYS A 22 30.97 33.68 18.81
C LYS A 22 31.97 33.25 19.88
N GLN A 23 31.91 32.04 20.44
CA GLN A 23 32.69 31.67 21.64
C GLN A 23 33.74 30.55 21.50
N HIS A 24 34.24 30.24 20.30
CA HIS A 24 35.42 29.36 20.20
C HIS A 24 36.59 30.00 19.42
N PRO A 25 37.71 30.35 20.08
CA PRO A 25 38.96 30.63 19.39
C PRO A 25 39.55 29.31 18.82
N PRO A 26 40.18 29.34 17.64
CA PRO A 26 40.75 28.15 17.03
C PRO A 26 42.05 27.74 17.75
N ASN A 27 42.05 26.52 18.30
CA ASN A 27 43.21 25.85 18.87
C ASN A 27 44.06 25.25 17.72
N PRO A 28 45.34 25.63 17.54
CA PRO A 28 46.15 25.15 16.44
C PRO A 28 46.91 23.88 16.85
N SER A 29 46.26 22.73 16.79
CA SER A 29 46.93 21.41 16.65
C SER A 29 45.89 20.29 16.68
N ASN A 30 45.42 19.87 15.51
CA ASN A 30 45.08 18.45 15.29
C ASN A 30 45.04 18.12 13.79
N PRO A 31 45.57 16.96 13.40
CA PRO A 31 45.81 16.61 12.00
C PRO A 31 44.52 16.24 11.26
N LEU A 32 44.55 16.48 9.95
CA LEU A 32 43.56 16.19 8.90
C LEU A 32 42.44 15.21 9.30
N ASN A 33 41.27 15.78 9.56
CA ASN A 33 40.00 15.08 9.38
C ASN A 33 39.69 15.11 7.86
N PRO A 34 39.55 13.98 7.16
CA PRO A 34 39.24 13.99 5.73
C PRO A 34 37.89 14.67 5.54
N SER A 35 37.93 15.86 4.93
CA SER A 35 36.78 16.67 4.58
C SER A 35 35.82 15.84 3.74
N ILE A 36 34.73 15.39 4.35
CA ILE A 36 33.57 14.88 3.63
C ILE A 36 33.16 16.01 2.67
N PRO A 37 33.21 15.82 1.35
CA PRO A 37 32.84 16.88 0.42
C PRO A 37 31.40 17.29 0.71
N PRO A 38 31.09 18.59 0.76
CA PRO A 38 29.74 19.05 1.03
C PRO A 38 28.80 18.40 0.00
N HIS A 39 27.76 17.75 0.49
CA HIS A 39 26.73 17.14 -0.34
C HIS A 39 26.20 18.24 -1.27
N LYS A 40 26.61 18.19 -2.55
CA LYS A 40 26.24 19.17 -3.57
C LYS A 40 24.72 19.15 -3.66
N SER A 41 24.06 20.18 -3.12
CA SER A 41 22.61 20.32 -3.21
C SER A 41 22.26 20.39 -4.69
N THR A 42 21.70 19.31 -5.21
CA THR A 42 21.24 19.26 -6.61
C THR A 42 20.11 20.26 -6.76
N SER A 43 20.42 21.42 -7.32
CA SER A 43 19.42 22.38 -7.79
C SER A 43 18.48 21.63 -8.75
N PRO A 44 17.16 21.71 -8.57
CA PRO A 44 16.24 21.05 -9.49
C PRO A 44 16.45 21.60 -10.90
N LEU A 45 16.70 20.72 -11.89
CA LEU A 45 16.89 21.11 -13.30
C LEU A 45 15.67 21.83 -13.90
N PHE A 46 14.53 21.76 -13.24
CA PHE A 46 13.32 22.45 -13.66
C PHE A 46 12.52 22.85 -12.40
N ASN A 47 12.46 24.15 -12.13
CA ASN A 47 11.61 24.69 -11.08
C ASN A 47 10.24 24.99 -11.71
N TYR A 48 9.30 24.04 -11.63
CA TYR A 48 7.94 24.28 -12.12
C TYR A 48 7.31 25.39 -11.28
N PRO A 49 6.80 26.48 -11.90
CA PRO A 49 6.00 27.42 -11.14
C PRO A 49 4.79 26.66 -10.56
N PRO A 50 4.41 26.91 -9.30
CA PRO A 50 3.24 26.27 -8.72
C PRO A 50 2.03 26.58 -9.60
N LEU A 51 1.28 25.54 -10.00
CA LEU A 51 0.08 25.73 -10.83
C LEU A 51 -0.81 26.78 -10.18
N PRO A 52 -1.44 27.67 -10.97
CA PRO A 52 -2.42 28.62 -10.47
C PRO A 52 -3.43 27.88 -9.59
N LYS A 53 -3.68 28.40 -8.39
CA LYS A 53 -4.57 27.74 -7.41
C LYS A 53 -5.96 27.42 -7.99
N TRP A 54 -6.39 28.16 -9.01
CA TRP A 54 -7.67 27.95 -9.69
C TRP A 54 -7.65 26.71 -10.61
N GLU A 55 -6.58 26.50 -11.38
CA GLU A 55 -6.41 25.29 -12.21
C GLU A 55 -6.39 24.03 -11.34
N MET A 56 -5.71 24.07 -10.20
CA MET A 56 -5.69 22.93 -9.28
C MET A 56 -7.08 22.62 -8.71
N ARG A 57 -7.89 23.64 -8.42
CA ARG A 57 -9.29 23.46 -8.00
C ARG A 57 -10.14 22.84 -9.11
N ILE A 58 -9.95 23.25 -10.36
CA ILE A 58 -10.63 22.63 -11.50
C ILE A 58 -10.21 21.17 -11.66
N CYS A 59 -8.90 20.88 -11.62
CA CYS A 59 -8.41 19.50 -11.69
C CYS A 59 -9.01 18.63 -10.59
N TRP A 60 -9.10 19.13 -9.36
CA TRP A 60 -9.78 18.44 -8.27
C TRP A 60 -11.27 18.25 -8.52
N LEU A 61 -11.96 19.28 -9.01
CA LEU A 61 -13.40 19.22 -9.29
C LEU A 61 -13.71 18.23 -10.41
N ILE A 62 -12.93 18.24 -11.49
CA ILE A 62 -13.05 17.27 -12.59
C ILE A 62 -12.74 15.86 -12.08
N SER A 63 -11.64 15.67 -11.33
CA SER A 63 -11.28 14.35 -10.79
C SER A 63 -12.34 13.81 -9.83
N PHE A 64 -12.90 14.68 -8.99
CA PHE A 64 -13.98 14.30 -8.09
C PHE A 64 -15.26 13.99 -8.86
N GLY A 65 -15.58 14.81 -9.87
CA GLY A 65 -16.74 14.61 -10.75
C GLY A 65 -16.66 13.31 -11.54
N THR A 66 -15.49 12.94 -12.06
CA THR A 66 -15.31 11.68 -12.79
C THR A 66 -15.43 10.47 -11.87
N VAL A 67 -14.86 10.52 -10.66
CA VAL A 67 -15.02 9.45 -9.66
C VAL A 67 -16.47 9.34 -9.21
N ALA A 68 -17.15 10.45 -8.93
CA ALA A 68 -18.55 10.48 -8.55
C ALA A 68 -19.45 9.94 -9.68
N TYR A 69 -19.18 10.32 -10.93
CA TYR A 69 -19.89 9.82 -12.10
C TYR A 69 -19.65 8.32 -12.32
N ALA A 70 -18.40 7.85 -12.21
CA ALA A 70 -18.09 6.44 -12.30
C ALA A 70 -18.84 5.64 -11.22
N TRP A 71 -18.87 6.14 -9.98
CA TRP A 71 -19.62 5.50 -8.89
C TRP A 71 -21.13 5.53 -9.12
N PHE A 72 -21.66 6.63 -9.67
CA PHE A 72 -23.06 6.72 -10.07
C PHE A 72 -23.42 5.70 -11.16
N CYS A 73 -22.56 5.52 -12.15
CA CYS A 73 -22.74 4.49 -13.19
C CYS A 73 -22.72 3.08 -12.61
N VAL A 74 -21.80 2.78 -11.67
CA VAL A 74 -21.77 1.51 -10.95
C VAL A 74 -23.06 1.31 -10.15
N TRP A 75 -23.51 2.34 -9.45
CA TRP A 75 -24.76 2.29 -8.69
C TRP A 75 -25.98 2.07 -9.60
N LEU A 76 -26.03 2.73 -10.76
CA LEU A 76 -27.11 2.57 -11.74
C LEU A 76 -27.09 1.16 -12.35
N ALA A 77 -25.91 0.65 -12.70
CA ALA A 77 -25.74 -0.71 -13.23
C ALA A 77 -26.15 -1.76 -12.19
N SER A 78 -25.70 -1.61 -10.94
CA SER A 78 -26.07 -2.48 -9.83
C SER A 78 -27.58 -2.43 -9.53
N SER A 79 -28.21 -1.27 -9.67
CA SER A 79 -29.66 -1.11 -9.44
C SER A 79 -30.53 -1.70 -10.56
N LYS A 80 -30.02 -1.74 -11.80
CA LYS A 80 -30.71 -2.34 -12.95
C LYS A 80 -30.44 -3.84 -13.09
N TRP A 81 -29.43 -4.36 -12.40
CA TRP A 81 -29.07 -5.76 -12.46
C TRP A 81 -30.10 -6.61 -11.71
N GLU A 82 -30.85 -7.43 -12.45
CA GLU A 82 -31.71 -8.44 -11.86
C GLU A 82 -30.84 -9.58 -11.33
N PHE A 83 -30.61 -9.58 -10.02
CA PHE A 83 -29.84 -10.61 -9.34
C PHE A 83 -30.55 -11.97 -9.47
N LYS A 84 -29.97 -12.90 -10.25
CA LYS A 84 -30.43 -14.29 -10.35
C LYS A 84 -29.84 -15.17 -9.24
N ILE A 85 -29.72 -14.65 -8.02
CA ILE A 85 -29.45 -15.50 -6.84
C ILE A 85 -30.73 -16.29 -6.57
N GLY A 86 -30.59 -17.58 -6.27
CA GLY A 86 -31.73 -18.46 -5.97
C GLY A 86 -32.71 -17.79 -5.00
N ARG A 87 -34.01 -17.93 -5.27
CA ARG A 87 -35.13 -17.21 -4.61
C ARG A 87 -35.18 -17.28 -3.07
N SER A 88 -34.26 -18.01 -2.42
CA SER A 88 -34.25 -18.28 -0.98
C SER A 88 -33.27 -17.42 -0.16
N GLN A 89 -32.40 -16.59 -0.76
CA GLN A 89 -31.30 -15.93 -0.03
C GLN A 89 -31.31 -14.39 -0.06
N ALA A 90 -32.24 -13.78 -0.78
CA ALA A 90 -32.26 -12.34 -1.00
C ALA A 90 -33.66 -11.78 -0.69
N SER A 91 -33.75 -10.78 0.19
CA SER A 91 -34.99 -10.05 0.47
C SER A 91 -34.91 -8.61 0.01
N ILE A 92 -36.06 -8.04 -0.32
CA ILE A 92 -36.15 -6.62 -0.66
C ILE A 92 -36.40 -5.88 0.66
N SER A 93 -35.41 -5.12 1.10
CA SER A 93 -35.53 -4.26 2.28
C SER A 93 -35.48 -2.79 1.85
N ASN A 94 -36.30 -1.96 2.50
CA ASN A 94 -36.27 -0.52 2.26
C ASN A 94 -35.16 0.10 3.12
N LEU A 95 -34.06 0.54 2.49
CA LEU A 95 -33.04 1.29 3.18
C LEU A 95 -33.45 2.77 3.25
N PRO A 96 -33.32 3.42 4.42
CA PRO A 96 -33.52 4.86 4.49
C PRO A 96 -32.58 5.55 3.49
N PHE A 97 -33.10 6.54 2.77
CA PHE A 97 -32.45 7.31 1.69
C PHE A 97 -32.24 6.60 0.34
N PHE A 98 -32.16 5.27 0.28
CA PHE A 98 -31.83 4.54 -0.97
C PHE A 98 -32.99 3.73 -1.56
N GLY A 99 -34.11 3.65 -0.83
CA GLY A 99 -35.33 2.96 -1.26
C GLY A 99 -35.23 1.45 -1.18
N MET A 100 -36.08 0.77 -1.96
CA MET A 100 -36.09 -0.70 -2.03
C MET A 100 -34.80 -1.22 -2.64
N LYS A 101 -34.04 -2.00 -1.87
CA LYS A 101 -32.82 -2.67 -2.32
C LYS A 101 -32.82 -4.11 -1.89
N ILE A 102 -32.14 -4.92 -2.71
CA ILE A 102 -31.88 -6.32 -2.40
C ILE A 102 -30.87 -6.36 -1.26
N LYS A 103 -31.26 -6.97 -0.14
CA LYS A 103 -30.42 -7.27 1.00
C LYS A 103 -30.18 -8.78 1.01
N ASP A 104 -28.93 -9.16 1.17
CA ASP A 104 -28.58 -10.55 1.49
C ASP A 104 -29.07 -10.84 2.92
N GLU A 105 -30.08 -11.71 3.06
CA GLU A 105 -30.59 -12.11 4.38
C GLU A 105 -29.71 -13.17 5.03
N SER A 106 -28.96 -13.91 4.22
CA SER A 106 -28.15 -15.01 4.72
C SER A 106 -26.95 -14.51 5.54
N ASN A 107 -26.57 -13.22 5.42
CA ASN A 107 -25.36 -12.63 6.01
C ASN A 107 -24.15 -13.57 5.82
N TRP A 108 -24.11 -14.26 4.68
CA TRP A 108 -23.27 -15.43 4.52
C TRP A 108 -21.79 -15.08 4.64
N GLU A 109 -21.40 -13.93 4.09
CA GLU A 109 -20.03 -13.41 4.19
C GLU A 109 -19.64 -13.14 5.64
N TRP A 110 -20.50 -12.49 6.42
CA TRP A 110 -20.25 -12.19 7.82
C TRP A 110 -20.21 -13.46 8.68
N PHE A 111 -21.11 -14.41 8.40
CA PHE A 111 -21.17 -15.68 9.11
C PHE A 111 -19.94 -16.55 8.82
N ARG A 112 -19.35 -16.46 7.62
CA ARG A 112 -18.11 -17.16 7.28
C ARG A 112 -16.87 -16.42 7.79
N TRP A 113 -16.86 -15.08 7.72
CA TRP A 113 -15.73 -14.25 8.14
C TRP A 113 -15.56 -14.17 9.66
N SER A 114 -16.63 -13.96 10.42
CA SER A 114 -16.55 -13.73 11.86
C SER A 114 -15.91 -14.87 12.66
N PRO A 115 -16.25 -16.18 12.47
CA PRO A 115 -15.58 -17.26 13.18
C PRO A 115 -14.12 -17.40 12.74
N PHE A 116 -13.82 -17.23 11.44
CA PHE A 116 -12.45 -17.25 10.94
C PHE A 116 -11.60 -16.14 11.55
N ALA A 117 -12.14 -14.90 11.57
CA ALA A 117 -11.46 -13.73 12.07
C ALA A 117 -11.17 -13.84 13.57
N THR A 118 -12.13 -14.31 14.36
CA THR A 118 -12.02 -14.40 15.82
C THR A 118 -11.18 -15.60 16.28
N SER A 119 -11.35 -16.77 15.66
CA SER A 119 -10.69 -18.00 16.13
C SER A 119 -9.27 -18.19 15.61
N GLN A 120 -8.96 -17.74 14.39
CA GLN A 120 -7.68 -18.03 13.73
C GLN A 120 -6.88 -16.76 13.43
N TYR A 121 -7.52 -15.77 12.80
CA TYR A 121 -6.80 -14.61 12.27
C TYR A 121 -6.37 -13.61 13.36
N LEU A 122 -7.27 -13.26 14.29
CA LEU A 122 -6.96 -12.33 15.38
C LEU A 122 -5.88 -12.85 16.35
N PRO A 123 -5.96 -14.11 16.84
CA PRO A 123 -4.88 -14.66 17.66
C PRO A 123 -3.53 -14.67 16.93
N LEU A 124 -3.52 -14.98 15.62
CA LEU A 124 -2.29 -14.89 14.83
C LEU A 124 -1.76 -13.46 14.77
N LEU A 125 -2.60 -12.45 14.54
CA LEU A 125 -2.19 -11.05 14.50
C LEU A 125 -1.65 -10.56 15.84
N VAL A 126 -2.30 -10.93 16.95
CA VAL A 126 -1.83 -10.61 18.31
C VAL A 126 -0.48 -11.28 18.56
N GLY A 127 -0.36 -12.57 18.25
CA GLY A 127 0.89 -13.31 18.36
C GLY A 127 2.01 -12.72 17.51
N HIS A 128 1.70 -12.34 16.26
CA HIS A 128 2.63 -11.68 15.34
C HIS A 128 3.10 -10.33 15.89
N SER A 129 2.19 -9.52 16.44
CA SER A 129 2.53 -8.23 17.06
C SER A 129 3.44 -8.37 18.27
N ILE A 130 3.16 -9.33 19.16
CA ILE A 130 4.02 -9.61 20.32
C ILE A 130 5.40 -10.07 19.82
N LEU A 131 5.42 -11.05 18.91
CA LEU A 131 6.64 -11.60 18.38
C LEU A 131 7.51 -10.53 17.70
N PHE A 132 6.89 -9.61 16.96
CA PHE A 132 7.59 -8.51 16.28
C PHE A 132 8.18 -7.49 17.23
N ASN A 133 7.55 -7.21 18.38
CA ASN A 133 8.06 -6.23 19.32
C ASN A 133 9.19 -6.78 20.20
N PHE A 134 9.17 -8.08 20.52
CA PHE A 134 10.12 -8.67 21.47
C PHE A 134 11.33 -9.33 20.81
N LEU A 135 11.16 -10.08 19.73
CA LEU A 135 12.25 -10.91 19.20
C LEU A 135 13.40 -10.14 18.49
N PRO A 136 13.20 -8.98 17.84
CA PRO A 136 14.32 -8.22 17.28
C PRO A 136 15.33 -7.75 18.33
N VAL A 137 14.95 -7.70 19.61
CA VAL A 137 15.85 -7.35 20.72
C VAL A 137 16.89 -8.45 20.96
N PHE A 138 16.55 -9.71 20.68
CA PHE A 138 17.40 -10.86 20.97
C PHE A 138 18.23 -11.31 19.78
N PHE A 139 17.79 -11.03 18.55
CA PHE A 139 18.42 -11.55 17.33
C PHE A 139 19.01 -10.45 16.45
N PRO A 140 20.19 -10.66 15.84
CA PRO A 140 20.71 -9.77 14.81
C PRO A 140 19.76 -9.66 13.60
N GLU A 141 19.64 -8.46 13.04
CA GLU A 141 18.68 -8.12 11.98
C GLU A 141 18.69 -9.10 10.78
N ARG A 142 19.87 -9.53 10.35
CA ARG A 142 20.02 -10.48 9.22
C ARG A 142 19.38 -11.84 9.48
N ILE A 143 19.52 -12.35 10.71
CA ILE A 143 18.99 -13.66 11.11
C ILE A 143 17.50 -13.52 11.35
N TRP A 144 17.10 -12.43 12.02
CA TRP A 144 15.71 -12.11 12.30
C TRP A 144 14.87 -12.05 11.03
N ASN A 145 15.32 -11.36 9.98
CA ASN A 145 14.60 -11.27 8.71
C ASN A 145 14.32 -12.65 8.07
N LYS A 146 15.26 -13.59 8.19
CA LYS A 146 15.09 -14.95 7.66
C LYS A 146 14.09 -15.75 8.50
N ILE A 147 14.25 -15.73 9.83
CA ILE A 147 13.34 -16.41 10.76
C ILE A 147 11.91 -15.87 10.58
N TYR A 148 11.78 -14.55 10.50
CA TYR A 148 10.52 -13.85 10.28
C TYR A 148 9.82 -14.32 9.01
N LEU A 149 10.55 -14.42 7.90
CA LEU A 149 10.01 -14.88 6.63
C LEU A 149 9.48 -16.32 6.73
N VAL A 150 10.26 -17.23 7.33
CA VAL A 150 9.84 -18.62 7.53
C VAL A 150 8.62 -18.72 8.44
N LEU A 151 8.62 -17.99 9.56
CA LEU A 151 7.51 -18.01 10.51
C LEU A 151 6.24 -17.39 9.91
N SER A 152 6.37 -16.32 9.13
CA SER A 152 5.24 -15.68 8.44
C SER A 152 4.65 -16.61 7.37
N MET A 153 5.49 -17.34 6.64
CA MET A 153 5.03 -18.38 5.71
C MET A 153 4.33 -19.53 6.45
N ALA A 154 4.92 -20.02 7.54
CA ALA A 154 4.33 -21.09 8.35
C ALA A 154 2.99 -20.66 8.97
N GLY A 155 2.90 -19.46 9.52
CA GLY A 155 1.65 -18.90 10.07
C GLY A 155 0.58 -18.73 8.99
N SER A 156 0.96 -18.26 7.81
CA SER A 156 0.04 -18.16 6.66
C SER A 156 -0.45 -19.53 6.20
N ALA A 157 0.45 -20.52 6.14
CA ALA A 157 0.09 -21.90 5.79
C ALA A 157 -0.85 -22.54 6.83
N TRP A 158 -0.66 -22.23 8.11
CA TRP A 158 -1.49 -22.72 9.20
C TRP A 158 -2.90 -22.13 9.19
N VAL A 159 -3.03 -20.82 8.95
CA VAL A 159 -4.35 -20.14 8.93
C VAL A 159 -5.12 -20.41 7.63
N PHE A 160 -4.46 -20.35 6.46
CA PHE A 160 -5.16 -20.38 5.18
C PHE A 160 -5.06 -21.71 4.43
N THR A 161 -4.10 -22.59 4.73
CA THR A 161 -3.73 -23.84 4.02
C THR A 161 -2.48 -23.70 3.13
N PRO A 162 -1.55 -24.68 3.12
CA PRO A 162 -0.35 -24.66 2.30
C PRO A 162 -0.60 -24.52 0.78
N ARG A 163 -1.71 -25.06 0.27
CA ARG A 163 -2.08 -24.98 -1.15
C ARG A 163 -2.33 -23.54 -1.59
N LEU A 164 -3.05 -22.77 -0.78
CA LEU A 164 -3.29 -21.34 -1.05
C LEU A 164 -2.00 -20.54 -0.98
N LEU A 165 -1.15 -20.83 0.01
CA LEU A 165 0.17 -20.21 0.09
C LEU A 165 0.98 -20.46 -1.19
N LEU A 166 1.05 -21.71 -1.65
CA LEU A 166 1.77 -22.05 -2.88
C LEU A 166 1.18 -21.33 -4.12
N ALA A 167 -0.15 -21.28 -4.24
CA ALA A 167 -0.81 -20.54 -5.30
C ALA A 167 -0.47 -19.04 -5.27
N SER A 168 -0.46 -18.42 -4.08
CA SER A 168 -0.07 -17.01 -3.92
C SER A 168 1.39 -16.76 -4.29
N LEU A 169 2.31 -17.66 -3.92
CA LEU A 169 3.71 -17.54 -4.30
C LEU A 169 3.88 -17.64 -5.82
N MET A 170 3.23 -18.61 -6.47
CA MET A 170 3.24 -18.75 -7.93
C MET A 170 2.70 -17.49 -8.61
N GLN A 171 1.58 -16.95 -8.13
CA GLN A 171 1.05 -15.66 -8.60
C GLN A 171 2.07 -14.53 -8.46
N GLY A 172 2.70 -14.40 -7.29
CA GLY A 172 3.72 -13.39 -7.04
C GLY A 172 4.92 -13.51 -7.98
N PHE A 173 5.40 -14.74 -8.21
CA PHE A 173 6.50 -15.03 -9.15
C PHE A 173 6.13 -14.66 -10.59
N LEU A 174 4.91 -14.95 -11.03
CA LEU A 174 4.45 -14.58 -12.38
C LEU A 174 4.44 -13.06 -12.58
N ILE A 175 3.79 -12.32 -11.67
CA ILE A 175 3.69 -10.85 -11.77
C ILE A 175 5.08 -10.22 -11.69
N LEU A 176 5.93 -10.72 -10.79
CA LEU A 176 7.31 -10.24 -10.68
C LEU A 176 8.11 -10.53 -11.96
N GLY A 177 7.96 -11.72 -12.55
CA GLY A 177 8.60 -12.09 -13.81
C GLY A 177 8.22 -11.15 -14.96
N PHE A 178 6.92 -10.88 -15.14
CA PHE A 178 6.43 -9.92 -16.12
C PHE A 178 6.95 -8.51 -15.85
N THR A 179 7.00 -8.10 -14.57
CA THR A 179 7.51 -6.79 -14.15
C THR A 179 8.98 -6.62 -14.49
N LEU A 180 9.80 -7.64 -14.23
CA LEU A 180 11.24 -7.62 -14.52
C LEU A 180 11.54 -7.59 -16.02
N TYR A 181 10.71 -8.27 -16.82
CA TYR A 181 10.86 -8.35 -18.27
C TYR A 181 10.44 -7.05 -18.97
N PHE A 182 9.22 -6.57 -18.74
CA PHE A 182 8.67 -5.40 -19.47
C PHE A 182 8.95 -4.06 -18.81
N ARG A 183 9.13 -4.01 -17.47
CA ARG A 183 9.44 -2.80 -16.68
C ARG A 183 8.48 -1.63 -16.89
N GLN A 184 7.20 -1.91 -17.18
CA GLN A 184 6.16 -0.92 -17.38
C GLN A 184 5.03 -1.10 -16.37
N THR A 185 4.54 0.02 -15.83
CA THR A 185 3.42 0.07 -14.86
C THR A 185 2.17 -0.60 -15.41
N PHE A 186 1.84 -0.36 -16.67
CA PHE A 186 0.64 -0.91 -17.31
C PHE A 186 0.68 -2.44 -17.39
N VAL A 187 1.86 -3.02 -17.66
CA VAL A 187 2.03 -4.46 -17.76
C VAL A 187 1.80 -5.16 -16.41
N VAL A 188 2.17 -4.51 -15.30
CA VAL A 188 1.88 -5.04 -13.95
C VAL A 188 0.37 -5.20 -13.75
N TRP A 189 -0.41 -4.16 -14.07
CA TRP A 189 -1.87 -4.20 -13.98
C TRP A 189 -2.47 -5.24 -14.93
N LEU A 190 -2.02 -5.26 -16.19
CA LEU A 190 -2.52 -6.19 -17.19
C LEU A 190 -2.22 -7.65 -16.82
N SER A 191 -1.07 -7.93 -16.19
CA SER A 191 -0.69 -9.27 -15.74
C SER A 191 -1.54 -9.79 -14.57
N ALA A 192 -2.11 -8.89 -13.76
CA ALA A 192 -2.94 -9.27 -12.62
C ALA A 192 -4.37 -9.68 -13.02
N LEU A 193 -4.91 -9.11 -14.10
CA LEU A 193 -6.27 -9.39 -14.58
C LEU A 193 -6.54 -10.87 -14.93
N PRO A 194 -5.70 -11.57 -15.72
CA PRO A 194 -5.95 -12.97 -16.04
C PRO A 194 -5.86 -13.87 -14.79
N ILE A 195 -4.97 -13.54 -13.86
CA ILE A 195 -4.83 -14.29 -12.59
C ILE A 195 -6.12 -14.12 -11.76
N LEU A 196 -6.59 -12.89 -11.62
CA LEU A 196 -7.84 -12.60 -10.91
C LEU A 196 -9.03 -13.29 -11.56
N TYR A 197 -9.12 -13.28 -12.89
CA TYR A 197 -10.18 -13.95 -13.63
C TYR A 197 -10.20 -15.47 -13.38
N VAL A 198 -9.04 -16.13 -13.45
CA VAL A 198 -8.95 -17.58 -13.18
C VAL A 198 -9.36 -17.89 -11.75
N VAL A 199 -8.90 -17.09 -10.78
CA VAL A 199 -9.20 -17.30 -9.36
C VAL A 199 -10.70 -17.13 -9.07
N MET A 200 -11.37 -16.17 -9.72
CA MET A 200 -12.80 -15.93 -9.55
C MET A 200 -13.68 -16.97 -10.26
N ASN A 201 -13.24 -17.50 -11.41
CA ASN A 201 -14.07 -18.42 -12.21
C ASN A 201 -13.79 -19.90 -11.94
N HIS A 202 -12.59 -20.23 -11.42
CA HIS A 202 -12.15 -21.59 -11.14
C HIS A 202 -11.72 -21.77 -9.67
N THR A 203 -12.42 -21.11 -8.75
CA THR A 203 -12.10 -21.15 -7.32
C THR A 203 -12.14 -22.57 -6.75
N ASP A 204 -13.08 -23.39 -7.25
CA ASP A 204 -13.31 -24.77 -6.81
C ASP A 204 -12.10 -25.70 -7.03
N TRP A 205 -11.19 -25.35 -7.95
CA TRP A 205 -9.97 -26.12 -8.21
C TRP A 205 -8.89 -25.92 -7.13
N ILE A 206 -8.92 -24.78 -6.44
CA ILE A 206 -7.88 -24.38 -5.49
C ILE A 206 -8.25 -24.81 -4.07
N HIS A 207 -9.49 -24.54 -3.66
CA HIS A 207 -9.99 -24.86 -2.33
C HIS A 207 -11.53 -24.87 -2.29
N ASN A 208 -12.10 -25.67 -1.39
CA ASN A 208 -13.55 -25.80 -1.24
C ASN A 208 -14.21 -24.51 -0.70
N ASP A 209 -13.47 -23.74 0.10
CA ASP A 209 -13.94 -22.45 0.64
C ASP A 209 -13.59 -21.27 -0.26
N VAL A 210 -14.51 -20.96 -1.17
CA VAL A 210 -14.43 -19.84 -2.13
C VAL A 210 -14.07 -18.50 -1.46
N PHE A 211 -14.64 -18.21 -0.30
CA PHE A 211 -14.42 -16.95 0.42
C PHE A 211 -12.95 -16.80 0.86
N LEU A 212 -12.35 -17.88 1.35
CA LEU A 212 -11.00 -17.87 1.87
C LEU A 212 -9.98 -17.74 0.74
N VAL A 213 -10.27 -18.35 -0.42
CA VAL A 213 -9.49 -18.17 -1.66
C VAL A 213 -9.56 -16.72 -2.14
N LEU A 214 -10.76 -16.16 -2.27
CA LEU A 214 -10.92 -14.78 -2.72
C LEU A 214 -10.24 -13.79 -1.77
N LEU A 215 -10.42 -13.95 -0.46
CA LEU A 215 -9.81 -13.07 0.55
C LEU A 215 -8.28 -13.13 0.51
N PHE A 216 -7.69 -14.33 0.56
CA PHE A 216 -6.25 -14.49 0.60
C PHE A 216 -5.56 -14.11 -0.71
N ILE A 217 -6.10 -14.59 -1.84
CA ILE A 217 -5.50 -14.34 -3.16
C ILE A 217 -5.65 -12.88 -3.57
N SER A 218 -6.80 -12.25 -3.35
CA SER A 218 -6.99 -10.83 -3.71
C SER A 218 -6.07 -9.93 -2.87
N TYR A 219 -5.94 -10.22 -1.57
CA TYR A 219 -5.06 -9.45 -0.69
C TYR A 219 -3.57 -9.59 -1.08
N THR A 220 -3.11 -10.82 -1.32
CA THR A 220 -1.73 -11.07 -1.75
C THR A 220 -1.46 -10.51 -3.16
N LEU A 221 -2.45 -10.57 -4.06
CA LEU A 221 -2.39 -9.98 -5.39
C LEU A 221 -2.16 -8.47 -5.32
N LEU A 222 -2.96 -7.78 -4.52
CA LEU A 222 -2.83 -6.33 -4.34
C LEU A 222 -1.48 -5.95 -3.74
N SER A 223 -1.00 -6.75 -2.78
CA SER A 223 0.32 -6.57 -2.17
C SER A 223 1.45 -6.73 -3.20
N TYR A 224 1.37 -7.74 -4.07
CA TYR A 224 2.35 -7.94 -5.13
C TYR A 224 2.32 -6.85 -6.20
N ILE A 225 1.13 -6.39 -6.60
CA ILE A 225 0.99 -5.25 -7.52
C ILE A 225 1.67 -4.03 -6.92
N SER A 226 1.37 -3.70 -5.66
CA SER A 226 1.97 -2.55 -4.96
C SER A 226 3.49 -2.62 -4.96
N PHE A 227 4.06 -3.77 -4.57
CA PHE A 227 5.50 -4.01 -4.60
C PHE A 227 6.11 -3.88 -6.00
N CYS A 228 5.48 -4.48 -7.01
CA CYS A 228 5.96 -4.42 -8.39
C CYS A 228 5.91 -3.01 -8.97
N LEU A 229 4.88 -2.22 -8.64
CA LEU A 229 4.78 -0.82 -9.05
C LEU A 229 5.91 0.04 -8.44
N GLU A 230 6.27 -0.21 -7.18
CA GLU A 230 7.40 0.46 -6.54
C GLU A 230 8.74 0.06 -7.17
N LEU A 231 8.89 -1.21 -7.54
CA LEU A 231 10.06 -1.72 -8.24
C LEU A 231 10.24 -1.07 -9.61
N VAL A 232 9.16 -0.93 -10.39
CA VAL A 232 9.15 -0.23 -11.69
C VAL A 232 9.55 1.24 -11.53
N LYS A 233 9.01 1.95 -10.53
CA LYS A 233 9.38 3.34 -10.22
C LYS A 233 10.88 3.46 -9.93
N THR A 234 11.44 2.51 -9.19
CA THR A 234 12.88 2.47 -8.86
C THR A 234 13.75 2.30 -10.10
N PHE A 235 13.35 1.45 -11.05
CA PHE A 235 14.05 1.30 -12.33
C PHE A 235 13.98 2.56 -13.19
N GLY A 236 12.80 3.19 -13.31
CA GLY A 236 12.63 4.45 -14.04
C GLY A 236 13.46 5.59 -13.47
N GLY A 237 13.59 5.66 -12.12
CA GLY A 237 14.42 6.65 -11.43
C GLY A 237 15.93 6.46 -11.65
N LYS A 238 16.42 5.22 -11.70
CA LYS A 238 17.84 4.93 -11.97
C LYS A 238 18.25 5.26 -13.41
N THR A 239 17.37 5.05 -14.39
CA THR A 239 17.64 5.39 -15.79
C THR A 239 17.75 6.90 -16.00
N ARG A 240 16.88 7.71 -15.36
CA ARG A 240 16.99 9.19 -15.42
C ARG A 240 18.26 9.76 -14.82
N ARG A 241 18.84 9.13 -13.77
CA ARG A 241 20.11 9.60 -13.19
C ARG A 241 21.33 9.34 -14.07
N LYS A 242 21.33 8.29 -14.91
CA LYS A 242 22.49 7.96 -15.75
C LYS A 242 22.63 8.81 -17.01
N THR A 243 21.54 9.36 -17.53
CA THR A 243 21.57 10.21 -18.73
C THR A 243 21.94 11.67 -18.44
N SER A 244 22.02 12.09 -17.16
CA SER A 244 22.30 13.46 -16.77
C SER A 244 23.80 13.81 -16.66
N TRP A 245 24.72 12.86 -16.92
CA TRP A 245 26.17 13.04 -16.81
C TRP A 245 26.90 12.95 -18.16
N LYS A 246 26.17 13.15 -19.27
CA LYS A 246 26.75 13.19 -20.61
C LYS A 246 26.15 14.36 -21.41
N THR A 247 26.45 15.58 -20.99
CA THR A 247 26.44 16.81 -21.81
C THR A 247 27.25 17.85 -21.07
#